data_AF-R8BLK8-F1
#
_entry.id   AF-R8BLK8-F1
#
_cell.length_a   1.000
_cell.length_b   1.000
_cell.length_c   1.000
_cell.angle_alpha   90.00
_cell.angle_beta   90.00
_cell.angle_gamma   90.00
#
_symmetry.space_group_name_H-M   'P 1'
#
loop_
_entity.id
_entity.type
_entity.pdbx_description
1 polymer ?
#
loop_
_entity_poly.entity_id
_entity_poly.type
_entity_poly.pdbx_seq_one_letter_code
_entity_poly.pdbx_strand_id
1 'polypeptide(L)'
;MSSHRDGVNPLRPYYIPPSIGEAQEPPTHVPGPNPFSHGNATGKYASKARDIFSDLDYKDYIAEPSPSAVRTIKDLVDELLWKYTSVLMAQPFEVAKTILQKEGAWGVWKGSNATFLYNVLQSLLENWSRSLLSALFNVPDLGVKDDLDRFIDIASPYPWASLFVAAAAAVATGLILSPLDIVRTRLIATTTSKSPRRTLPILRSLPSYTCPPSLVIPTALHSLVHPLLALTTPLVLRTKFMIDREVSPTTFSVAKFCSSSVALFIKLPLETVLRRGQVAVLNSPSYMRAIEPSVVMKAKAREDKASMDTIIQPGKYNGVFGTMSTIVHEEGSHMILPAPTKGKPATKKSKTKVAETVYRKGQGLEGLWRGWKVSWWGLVGLWTAGVVGGGGDGEF
;
A
#
# COMPACT_ATOMS: atom_id res chain seq x y z
N MET A 1 44.17 -49.10 2.81
CA MET A 1 44.02 -48.34 4.07
C MET A 1 42.58 -47.83 4.12
N SER A 2 41.90 -48.16 5.21
CA SER A 2 40.44 -48.07 5.41
C SER A 2 39.89 -46.65 5.31
N SER A 3 38.80 -46.48 4.55
CA SER A 3 38.02 -45.24 4.51
C SER A 3 37.24 -45.07 5.81
N HIS A 4 37.38 -43.91 6.46
CA HIS A 4 36.38 -43.43 7.41
C HIS A 4 35.45 -42.46 6.67
N ARG A 5 34.16 -42.83 6.62
CA ARG A 5 33.07 -42.00 6.08
C ARG A 5 32.66 -41.02 7.17
N ASP A 6 32.94 -39.74 6.99
CA ASP A 6 32.35 -38.70 7.84
C ASP A 6 30.86 -38.55 7.50
N GLY A 7 30.02 -38.65 8.54
CA GLY A 7 28.57 -38.61 8.45
C GLY A 7 28.05 -37.22 8.10
N VAL A 8 26.89 -37.20 7.43
CA VAL A 8 26.17 -35.99 7.05
C VAL A 8 25.71 -35.22 8.29
N ASN A 9 26.20 -34.00 8.47
CA ASN A 9 25.76 -33.09 9.53
C ASN A 9 24.32 -32.59 9.22
N PRO A 10 23.30 -32.90 10.04
CA PRO A 10 21.89 -32.64 9.71
C PRO A 10 21.46 -31.17 9.79
N LEU A 11 22.37 -30.23 10.11
CA LEU A 11 22.04 -28.81 10.32
C LEU A 11 22.48 -27.88 9.18
N ARG A 12 22.94 -28.40 8.03
CA ARG A 12 23.25 -27.56 6.85
C ARG A 12 22.79 -28.24 5.55
N PRO A 13 21.62 -27.87 5.00
CA PRO A 13 21.08 -28.58 3.84
C PRO A 13 21.76 -28.30 2.48
N TYR A 14 22.66 -27.32 2.33
CA TYR A 14 23.14 -26.91 0.99
C TYR A 14 24.61 -26.43 0.90
N TYR A 15 25.57 -27.14 1.49
CA TYR A 15 26.98 -26.85 1.19
C TYR A 15 27.51 -27.83 0.14
N ILE A 16 27.76 -27.34 -1.08
CA ILE A 16 28.47 -28.05 -2.14
C ILE A 16 29.84 -27.37 -2.27
N PRO A 17 30.96 -28.09 -2.02
CA PRO A 17 32.28 -27.51 -2.19
C PRO A 17 32.62 -27.34 -3.69
N PRO A 18 33.38 -26.31 -4.09
CA PRO A 18 33.82 -26.15 -5.47
C PRO A 18 34.93 -27.18 -5.79
N SER A 19 34.79 -27.88 -6.91
CA SER A 19 35.82 -28.77 -7.46
C SER A 19 36.92 -27.97 -8.16
N ILE A 20 38.18 -28.26 -7.84
CA ILE A 20 39.39 -27.60 -8.34
C ILE A 20 40.17 -28.58 -9.24
N GLY A 21 40.59 -28.13 -10.45
CA GLY A 21 41.37 -28.87 -11.48
C GLY A 21 40.51 -29.72 -12.45
N GLU A 22 40.74 -29.83 -13.76
CA GLU A 22 41.98 -29.78 -14.58
C GLU A 22 41.65 -29.50 -16.08
N ALA A 23 42.65 -29.11 -16.89
CA ALA A 23 42.56 -28.54 -18.24
C ALA A 23 42.60 -29.56 -19.40
N GLN A 24 42.06 -29.21 -20.59
CA GLN A 24 42.54 -29.78 -21.87
C GLN A 24 42.29 -28.87 -23.10
N GLU A 25 43.29 -28.91 -24.00
CA GLU A 25 43.69 -28.04 -25.12
C GLU A 25 42.87 -28.07 -26.44
N PRO A 26 43.18 -27.19 -27.43
CA PRO A 26 42.39 -26.95 -28.66
C PRO A 26 42.87 -27.78 -29.89
N PRO A 27 42.12 -27.76 -31.02
CA PRO A 27 42.78 -27.85 -32.32
C PRO A 27 42.21 -26.95 -33.46
N THR A 28 43.13 -26.15 -34.03
CA THR A 28 43.52 -25.96 -35.46
C THR A 28 42.52 -25.71 -36.64
N HIS A 29 42.85 -24.63 -37.37
CA HIS A 29 42.51 -24.09 -38.73
C HIS A 29 42.18 -25.01 -39.92
N VAL A 30 41.37 -24.52 -40.90
CA VAL A 30 41.75 -24.08 -42.31
C VAL A 30 40.57 -23.38 -43.09
N PRO A 31 40.77 -22.69 -44.25
CA PRO A 31 40.14 -21.39 -44.60
C PRO A 31 39.22 -21.36 -45.86
N GLY A 32 38.51 -20.24 -46.11
CA GLY A 32 37.79 -19.96 -47.38
C GLY A 32 37.07 -18.60 -47.39
N PRO A 33 36.84 -17.94 -48.54
CA PRO A 33 37.27 -16.55 -48.74
C PRO A 33 36.19 -15.48 -48.49
N ASN A 34 36.65 -14.31 -48.02
CA ASN A 34 35.97 -13.03 -48.19
C ASN A 34 36.25 -12.48 -49.60
N PRO A 35 35.22 -12.18 -50.41
CA PRO A 35 35.38 -11.28 -51.54
C PRO A 35 35.24 -9.84 -51.04
N PHE A 36 36.36 -9.12 -51.09
CA PHE A 36 36.51 -7.67 -51.08
C PHE A 36 35.31 -6.93 -51.72
N SER A 37 34.74 -5.95 -51.04
CA SER A 37 35.05 -4.51 -51.13
C SER A 37 34.46 -3.79 -52.35
N HIS A 38 34.04 -2.55 -52.10
CA HIS A 38 33.62 -1.48 -53.01
C HIS A 38 32.17 -1.46 -53.52
N GLY A 39 31.52 -0.31 -53.27
CA GLY A 39 30.29 0.08 -53.97
C GLY A 39 29.42 1.04 -53.17
N ASN A 40 29.76 2.33 -53.21
CA ASN A 40 28.93 3.43 -52.71
C ASN A 40 27.55 3.40 -53.40
N ALA A 41 26.46 3.15 -52.68
CA ALA A 41 25.09 3.22 -53.21
C ALA A 41 24.08 3.54 -52.10
N THR A 42 24.16 4.74 -51.54
CA THR A 42 23.07 5.35 -50.77
C THR A 42 21.90 5.64 -51.72
N GLY A 43 20.73 5.05 -51.47
CA GLY A 43 19.47 5.63 -51.94
C GLY A 43 18.43 4.75 -52.63
N LYS A 44 18.69 3.47 -52.99
CA LYS A 44 17.71 2.67 -53.78
C LYS A 44 17.13 1.40 -53.13
N TYR A 45 17.59 1.00 -51.95
CA TYR A 45 17.04 -0.16 -51.22
C TYR A 45 15.98 0.21 -50.17
N ALA A 46 16.00 1.45 -49.66
CA ALA A 46 15.07 1.91 -48.62
C ALA A 46 13.62 2.06 -49.12
N SER A 47 13.43 2.38 -50.41
CA SER A 47 12.09 2.49 -51.02
C SER A 47 11.47 1.13 -51.32
N LYS A 48 12.24 0.17 -51.85
CA LYS A 48 11.75 -1.21 -52.05
C LYS A 48 11.44 -1.94 -50.74
N ALA A 49 12.15 -1.62 -49.66
CA ALA A 49 11.80 -2.16 -48.34
C ALA A 49 10.45 -1.63 -47.85
N ARG A 50 10.14 -0.33 -48.01
CA ARG A 50 8.84 0.22 -47.61
C ARG A 50 7.67 -0.39 -48.39
N ASP A 51 7.82 -0.61 -49.70
CA ASP A 51 6.76 -1.19 -50.53
C ASP A 51 6.55 -2.70 -50.26
N ILE A 52 7.60 -3.44 -49.89
CA ILE A 52 7.48 -4.85 -49.47
C ILE A 52 6.85 -4.97 -48.06
N PHE A 53 7.02 -3.96 -47.21
CA PHE A 53 6.40 -3.93 -45.87
C PHE A 53 4.95 -3.43 -45.87
N SER A 54 4.49 -2.70 -46.89
CA SER A 54 3.09 -2.28 -47.00
C SER A 54 2.17 -3.34 -47.60
N ASP A 55 2.70 -4.31 -48.35
CA ASP A 55 1.93 -5.41 -48.95
C ASP A 55 1.75 -6.60 -48.00
N LEU A 56 2.35 -6.52 -46.81
CA LEU A 56 2.00 -7.36 -45.65
C LEU A 56 0.79 -6.74 -44.96
N ASP A 57 -0.36 -6.86 -45.61
CA ASP A 57 -1.65 -6.38 -45.13
C ASP A 57 -2.09 -7.20 -43.90
N TYR A 58 -1.52 -6.84 -42.75
CA TYR A 58 -1.76 -7.47 -41.44
C TYR A 58 -3.19 -7.24 -40.93
N LYS A 59 -4.01 -6.50 -41.69
CA LYS A 59 -5.35 -6.08 -41.33
C LYS A 59 -6.37 -7.22 -41.51
N ASP A 60 -6.20 -8.05 -42.53
CA ASP A 60 -7.08 -9.20 -42.79
C ASP A 60 -6.77 -10.42 -41.89
N TYR A 61 -5.55 -10.52 -41.36
CA TYR A 61 -5.19 -11.53 -40.34
C TYR A 61 -5.61 -11.15 -38.91
N ILE A 62 -5.98 -9.89 -38.67
CA ILE A 62 -6.54 -9.42 -37.40
C ILE A 62 -8.09 -9.43 -37.43
N ALA A 63 -8.70 -9.59 -38.61
CA ALA A 63 -10.15 -9.47 -38.80
C ALA A 63 -10.97 -10.70 -38.37
N GLU A 64 -10.36 -11.86 -38.11
CA GLU A 64 -11.06 -13.00 -37.51
C GLU A 64 -10.30 -13.54 -36.29
N PRO A 65 -10.60 -13.08 -35.07
CA PRO A 65 -10.08 -13.72 -33.88
C PRO A 65 -10.68 -15.13 -33.82
N SER A 66 -9.86 -16.14 -34.13
CA SER A 66 -10.25 -17.56 -34.05
C SER A 66 -11.03 -17.80 -32.74
N PRO A 67 -12.24 -18.38 -32.80
CA PRO A 67 -13.12 -18.50 -31.64
C PRO A 67 -12.47 -19.27 -30.48
N SER A 68 -11.45 -20.09 -30.74
CA SER A 68 -10.67 -20.75 -29.69
C SER A 68 -9.71 -19.81 -28.96
N ALA A 69 -9.09 -18.83 -29.62
CA ALA A 69 -8.16 -17.90 -28.99
C ALA A 69 -8.89 -16.91 -28.05
N VAL A 70 -10.05 -16.40 -28.47
CA VAL A 70 -10.92 -15.57 -27.62
C VAL A 70 -11.41 -16.38 -26.42
N ARG A 71 -11.77 -17.65 -26.62
CA ARG A 71 -12.16 -18.56 -25.53
C ARG A 71 -10.99 -18.79 -24.56
N THR A 72 -9.78 -19.06 -25.04
CA THR A 72 -8.61 -19.24 -24.16
C THR A 72 -8.26 -17.97 -23.40
N ILE A 73 -8.34 -16.79 -24.04
CA ILE A 73 -8.13 -15.50 -23.36
C ILE A 73 -9.23 -15.28 -22.32
N LYS A 74 -10.48 -15.57 -22.67
CA LYS A 74 -11.61 -15.46 -21.74
C LYS A 74 -11.45 -16.42 -20.57
N ASP A 75 -11.13 -17.68 -20.80
CA ASP A 75 -10.93 -18.69 -19.75
C ASP A 75 -9.76 -18.31 -18.84
N LEU A 76 -8.68 -17.76 -19.40
CA LEU A 76 -7.55 -17.25 -18.62
C LEU A 76 -7.96 -16.03 -17.78
N VAL A 77 -8.72 -15.09 -18.37
CA VAL A 77 -9.24 -13.92 -17.65
C VAL A 77 -10.21 -14.34 -16.56
N ASP A 78 -11.12 -15.26 -16.82
CA ASP A 78 -12.08 -15.80 -15.86
C ASP A 78 -11.36 -16.56 -14.75
N GLU A 79 -10.33 -17.36 -15.07
CA GLU A 79 -9.51 -18.07 -14.08
C GLU A 79 -8.70 -17.09 -13.23
N LEU A 80 -8.09 -16.06 -13.83
CA LEU A 80 -7.40 -15.01 -13.09
C LEU A 80 -8.38 -14.24 -12.20
N LEU A 81 -9.50 -13.78 -12.75
CA LEU A 81 -10.54 -13.07 -12.01
C LEU A 81 -11.03 -13.92 -10.83
N TRP A 82 -11.29 -15.21 -11.04
CA TRP A 82 -11.73 -16.11 -9.98
C TRP A 82 -10.66 -16.29 -8.90
N LYS A 83 -9.39 -16.50 -9.28
CA LYS A 83 -8.27 -16.63 -8.35
C LYS A 83 -8.05 -15.33 -7.56
N TYR A 84 -8.05 -14.18 -8.22
CA TYR A 84 -7.89 -12.89 -7.56
C TYR A 84 -9.06 -12.58 -6.63
N THR A 85 -10.29 -12.84 -7.07
CA THR A 85 -11.50 -12.62 -6.28
C THR A 85 -11.53 -13.52 -5.05
N SER A 86 -11.17 -14.80 -5.18
CA SER A 86 -11.15 -15.71 -4.03
C SER A 86 -10.09 -15.30 -3.00
N VAL A 87 -8.88 -14.92 -3.45
CA VAL A 87 -7.83 -14.40 -2.55
C VAL A 87 -8.26 -13.10 -1.88
N LEU A 88 -8.89 -12.19 -2.62
CA LEU A 88 -9.38 -10.92 -2.10
C LEU A 88 -10.51 -11.11 -1.07
N MET A 89 -11.40 -12.08 -1.27
CA MET A 89 -12.46 -12.45 -0.32
C MET A 89 -11.90 -13.13 0.93
N ALA A 90 -10.94 -14.05 0.78
CA ALA A 90 -10.46 -14.87 1.88
C ALA A 90 -9.54 -14.11 2.85
N GLN A 91 -8.72 -13.18 2.34
CA GLN A 91 -7.63 -12.58 3.10
C GLN A 91 -8.06 -11.87 4.40
N PRO A 92 -9.16 -11.07 4.45
CA PRO A 92 -9.62 -10.48 5.70
C PRO A 92 -9.99 -11.52 6.76
N PHE A 93 -10.64 -12.62 6.37
CA PHE A 93 -11.03 -13.70 7.28
C PHE A 93 -9.82 -14.48 7.80
N GLU A 94 -8.82 -14.72 6.95
CA GLU A 94 -7.56 -15.34 7.39
C GLU A 94 -6.84 -14.46 8.42
N VAL A 95 -6.78 -13.13 8.19
CA VAL A 95 -6.21 -12.20 9.17
C VAL A 95 -7.01 -12.21 10.47
N ALA A 96 -8.34 -12.15 10.42
CA ALA A 96 -9.18 -12.22 11.61
C ALA A 96 -8.98 -13.53 12.39
N LYS A 97 -8.93 -14.66 11.68
CA LYS A 97 -8.70 -16.00 12.25
C LYS A 97 -7.34 -16.08 12.94
N THR A 98 -6.27 -15.59 12.30
CA THR A 98 -4.93 -15.60 12.90
C THR A 98 -4.84 -14.74 14.16
N ILE A 99 -5.49 -13.57 14.18
CA ILE A 99 -5.57 -12.72 15.38
C ILE A 99 -6.36 -13.44 16.49
N LEU A 100 -7.51 -14.03 16.16
CA LEU A 100 -8.34 -14.78 17.10
C LEU A 100 -7.55 -15.95 17.73
N GLN A 101 -6.78 -16.68 16.93
CA GLN A 101 -5.95 -17.80 17.40
C GLN A 101 -4.77 -17.35 18.28
N LYS A 102 -4.17 -16.19 18.01
CA LYS A 102 -2.97 -15.71 18.73
C LYS A 102 -3.29 -14.85 19.95
N GLU A 103 -4.33 -14.04 19.90
CA GLU A 103 -4.64 -13.03 20.93
C GLU A 103 -6.03 -13.22 21.57
N GLY A 104 -6.82 -14.19 21.10
CA GLY A 104 -8.19 -14.41 21.53
C GLY A 104 -9.18 -13.38 20.95
N ALA A 105 -10.46 -13.49 21.33
CA ALA A 105 -11.53 -12.63 20.81
C ALA A 105 -11.29 -11.14 21.13
N TRP A 106 -10.75 -10.84 22.31
CA TRP A 106 -10.41 -9.48 22.73
C TRP A 106 -9.25 -8.86 21.94
N GLY A 107 -8.45 -9.67 21.25
CA GLY A 107 -7.42 -9.19 20.33
C GLY A 107 -7.99 -8.47 19.11
N VAL A 108 -9.19 -8.86 18.66
CA VAL A 108 -9.87 -8.20 17.53
C VAL A 108 -10.37 -6.80 17.91
N TRP A 109 -10.81 -6.61 19.16
CA TRP A 109 -11.30 -5.33 19.68
C TRP A 109 -10.20 -4.43 20.30
N LYS A 110 -8.92 -4.78 20.13
CA LYS A 110 -7.83 -3.98 20.69
C LYS A 110 -7.81 -2.57 20.10
N GLY A 111 -7.60 -1.59 20.96
CA GLY A 111 -7.58 -0.19 20.56
C GLY A 111 -8.96 0.42 20.33
N SER A 112 -10.07 -0.32 20.45
CA SER A 112 -11.43 0.21 20.24
C SER A 112 -11.73 1.43 21.12
N ASN A 113 -11.37 1.40 22.41
CA ASN A 113 -11.53 2.55 23.30
C ASN A 113 -10.72 3.79 22.86
N ALA A 114 -9.50 3.57 22.33
CA ALA A 114 -8.65 4.66 21.84
C ALA A 114 -9.20 5.24 20.54
N THR A 115 -9.67 4.37 19.64
CA THR A 115 -10.35 4.73 18.40
C THR A 115 -11.61 5.53 18.67
N PHE A 116 -12.45 5.09 19.60
CA PHE A 116 -13.66 5.81 19.99
C PHE A 116 -13.33 7.21 20.49
N LEU A 117 -12.40 7.33 21.45
CA LEU A 117 -11.97 8.63 21.97
C LEU A 117 -11.39 9.51 20.87
N TYR A 118 -10.55 8.94 20.00
CA TYR A 118 -9.99 9.64 18.84
C TYR A 118 -11.09 10.19 17.94
N ASN A 119 -12.08 9.37 17.57
CA ASN A 119 -13.15 9.78 16.66
C ASN A 119 -14.02 10.89 17.27
N VAL A 120 -14.35 10.79 18.56
CA VAL A 120 -15.10 11.84 19.28
C VAL A 120 -14.32 13.14 19.28
N LEU A 121 -13.05 13.12 19.70
CA LEU A 121 -12.20 14.32 19.74
C LEU A 121 -11.94 14.87 18.33
N GLN A 122 -11.73 14.02 17.33
CA GLN A 122 -11.51 14.42 15.94
C GLN A 122 -12.74 15.18 15.45
N SER A 123 -13.94 14.62 15.63
CA SER A 123 -15.17 15.26 15.17
C SER A 123 -15.42 16.61 15.85
N LEU A 124 -15.18 16.71 17.17
CA LEU A 124 -15.34 17.95 17.92
C LEU A 124 -14.32 19.01 17.48
N LEU A 125 -13.06 18.63 17.41
CA LEU A 125 -11.95 19.55 17.21
C LEU A 125 -11.84 19.98 15.75
N GLU A 126 -12.15 19.11 14.80
CA GLU A 126 -12.17 19.45 13.38
C GLU A 126 -13.31 20.42 13.06
N ASN A 127 -14.51 20.16 13.58
CA ASN A 127 -15.65 21.05 13.40
C ASN A 127 -15.42 22.41 14.07
N TRP A 128 -14.89 22.41 15.29
CA TRP A 128 -14.50 23.64 15.98
C TRP A 128 -13.41 24.40 15.23
N SER A 129 -12.37 23.72 14.74
CA SER A 129 -11.27 24.34 14.00
C SER A 129 -11.74 24.91 12.66
N ARG A 130 -12.65 24.21 11.96
CA ARG A 130 -13.25 24.68 10.72
C ARG A 130 -14.05 25.94 10.97
N SER A 131 -14.93 25.94 11.98
CA SER A 131 -15.76 27.09 12.32
C SER A 131 -14.92 28.30 12.76
N LEU A 132 -13.89 28.09 13.59
CA LEU A 132 -12.96 29.12 14.01
C LEU A 132 -12.24 29.76 12.80
N LEU A 133 -11.66 28.94 11.93
CA LEU A 133 -10.92 29.43 10.76
C LEU A 133 -11.86 30.10 9.76
N SER A 134 -13.08 29.60 9.59
CA SER A 134 -14.08 30.21 8.73
C SER A 134 -14.46 31.60 9.22
N ALA A 135 -14.69 31.76 10.53
CA ALA A 135 -14.97 33.05 11.15
C ALA A 135 -13.79 34.03 11.03
N LEU A 136 -12.56 33.54 11.26
CA LEU A 136 -11.35 34.36 11.17
C LEU A 136 -11.08 34.89 9.75
N PHE A 137 -11.32 34.06 8.73
CA PHE A 137 -11.07 34.43 7.33
C PHE A 137 -12.33 34.98 6.63
N ASN A 138 -13.45 35.14 7.34
CA ASN A 138 -14.74 35.54 6.79
C ASN A 138 -15.17 34.67 5.59
N VAL A 139 -14.87 33.38 5.67
CA VAL A 139 -15.27 32.37 4.69
C VAL A 139 -16.59 31.75 5.18
N PRO A 140 -17.55 31.41 4.30
CA PRO A 140 -18.74 30.68 4.70
C PRO A 140 -18.38 29.34 5.35
N ASP A 141 -18.84 29.12 6.59
CA ASP A 141 -18.57 27.89 7.32
C ASP A 141 -19.32 26.73 6.68
N LEU A 142 -18.57 25.73 6.22
CA LEU A 142 -19.09 24.44 5.80
C LEU A 142 -19.41 23.64 7.06
N GLY A 143 -20.50 24.05 7.70
CA GLY A 143 -20.96 23.54 8.98
C GLY A 143 -21.27 22.05 8.98
N VAL A 144 -21.42 21.52 10.20
CA VAL A 144 -21.66 20.12 10.49
C VAL A 144 -22.99 19.67 9.89
N LYS A 145 -22.90 18.89 8.80
CA LYS A 145 -23.94 18.01 8.23
C LYS A 145 -25.03 18.57 7.31
N ASP A 146 -25.05 19.85 6.95
CA ASP A 146 -26.09 20.33 6.03
C ASP A 146 -25.62 20.39 4.56
N ASP A 147 -26.26 19.51 3.79
CA ASP A 147 -26.40 19.43 2.34
C ASP A 147 -25.16 19.67 1.48
N LEU A 148 -24.70 18.56 0.89
CA LEU A 148 -23.86 18.48 -0.31
C LEU A 148 -24.31 19.46 -1.42
N ASP A 149 -25.59 19.81 -1.47
CA ASP A 149 -26.17 20.77 -2.42
C ASP A 149 -25.84 22.23 -2.06
N ARG A 150 -25.70 22.55 -0.77
CA ARG A 150 -25.19 23.84 -0.28
C ARG A 150 -23.69 24.02 -0.55
N PHE A 151 -22.92 22.94 -0.66
CA PHE A 151 -21.48 23.01 -1.00
C PHE A 151 -21.25 23.62 -2.37
N ILE A 152 -22.17 23.47 -3.32
CA ILE A 152 -21.97 23.95 -4.67
C ILE A 152 -22.63 25.33 -4.87
N ASP A 153 -23.78 25.57 -4.24
CA ASP A 153 -24.47 26.87 -4.39
C ASP A 153 -23.78 27.99 -3.58
N ILE A 154 -23.15 27.67 -2.44
CA ILE A 154 -22.40 28.65 -1.61
C ILE A 154 -20.91 28.73 -1.97
N ALA A 155 -20.30 27.69 -2.56
CA ALA A 155 -18.90 27.77 -3.01
C ALA A 155 -18.71 28.55 -4.31
N SER A 156 -19.79 29.07 -4.92
CA SER A 156 -19.73 29.86 -6.15
C SER A 156 -18.85 31.12 -6.06
N PRO A 157 -18.61 31.77 -4.89
CA PRO A 157 -17.68 32.89 -4.81
C PRO A 157 -16.21 32.48 -4.55
N TYR A 158 -15.92 31.46 -3.72
CA TYR A 158 -14.54 31.12 -3.29
C TYR A 158 -14.30 29.62 -2.95
N PRO A 159 -14.31 28.70 -3.94
CA PRO A 159 -14.17 27.26 -3.70
C PRO A 159 -12.80 26.86 -3.14
N TRP A 160 -11.76 27.63 -3.44
CA TRP A 160 -10.40 27.39 -2.95
C TRP A 160 -10.22 27.82 -1.49
N ALA A 161 -10.90 28.89 -1.06
CA ALA A 161 -10.77 29.39 0.31
C ALA A 161 -11.38 28.40 1.32
N SER A 162 -12.56 27.87 1.01
CA SER A 162 -13.21 26.85 1.85
C SER A 162 -12.40 25.54 1.89
N LEU A 163 -11.78 25.16 0.77
CA LEU A 163 -10.84 24.03 0.71
C LEU A 163 -9.63 24.24 1.62
N PHE A 164 -9.00 25.42 1.59
CA PHE A 164 -7.86 25.73 2.46
C PHE A 164 -8.26 25.77 3.93
N VAL A 165 -9.43 26.32 4.27
CA VAL A 165 -9.96 26.33 5.63
C VAL A 165 -10.19 24.90 6.13
N ALA A 166 -10.86 24.06 5.34
CA ALA A 166 -11.09 22.66 5.69
C ALA A 166 -9.79 21.86 5.83
N ALA A 167 -8.83 22.07 4.92
CA ALA A 167 -7.51 21.46 4.96
C ALA A 167 -6.71 21.90 6.20
N ALA A 168 -6.69 23.20 6.50
CA ALA A 168 -6.00 23.75 7.67
C ALA A 168 -6.63 23.26 8.97
N ALA A 169 -7.97 23.20 9.06
CA ALA A 169 -8.69 22.66 10.20
C ALA A 169 -8.35 21.18 10.45
N ALA A 170 -8.31 20.37 9.40
CA ALA A 170 -7.98 18.95 9.50
C ALA A 170 -6.51 18.73 9.91
N VAL A 171 -5.58 19.50 9.36
CA VAL A 171 -4.15 19.43 9.73
C VAL A 171 -3.95 19.87 11.18
N ALA A 172 -4.53 20.99 11.59
CA ALA A 172 -4.44 21.47 12.96
C ALA A 172 -4.98 20.43 13.95
N THR A 173 -6.14 19.86 13.63
CA THR A 173 -6.77 18.80 14.43
C THR A 173 -5.89 17.56 14.52
N GLY A 174 -5.36 17.07 13.38
CA GLY A 174 -4.48 15.91 13.35
C GLY A 174 -3.19 16.10 14.14
N LEU A 175 -2.61 17.31 14.11
CA LEU A 175 -1.42 17.64 14.90
C LEU A 175 -1.73 17.68 16.41
N ILE A 176 -2.87 18.23 16.81
CA ILE A 176 -3.32 18.27 18.22
C ILE A 176 -3.63 16.86 18.73
N LEU A 177 -4.28 16.01 17.92
CA LEU A 177 -4.60 14.62 18.28
C LEU A 177 -3.44 13.62 18.12
N SER A 178 -2.28 14.06 17.61
CA SER A 178 -1.14 13.18 17.35
C SER A 178 -0.67 12.33 18.55
N PRO A 179 -0.67 12.79 19.82
CA PRO A 179 -0.30 11.94 20.95
C PRO A 179 -1.30 10.81 21.18
N LEU A 180 -2.60 11.07 20.96
CA LEU A 180 -3.64 10.07 21.09
C LEU A 180 -3.55 9.02 19.97
N ASP A 181 -3.20 9.43 18.75
CA ASP A 181 -2.97 8.52 17.63
C ASP A 181 -1.74 7.62 17.87
N ILE A 182 -0.67 8.15 18.48
CA ILE A 182 0.49 7.34 18.91
C ILE A 182 0.06 6.27 19.93
N VAL A 183 -0.76 6.62 20.93
CA VAL A 183 -1.29 5.67 21.92
C VAL A 183 -2.18 4.62 21.26
N ARG A 184 -3.04 5.02 20.33
CA ARG A 184 -3.87 4.11 19.53
C ARG A 184 -3.00 3.12 18.74
N THR A 185 -2.02 3.60 18.01
CA THR A 185 -1.08 2.77 17.23
C THR A 185 -0.32 1.79 18.12
N ARG A 186 0.13 2.23 19.30
CA ARG A 186 0.73 1.33 20.30
C ARG A 186 -0.20 0.17 20.67
N LEU A 187 -1.46 0.47 21.01
CA LEU A 187 -2.41 -0.53 21.49
C LEU A 187 -2.78 -1.56 20.40
N ILE A 188 -2.75 -1.13 19.13
CA ILE A 188 -2.98 -1.99 17.97
C ILE A 188 -1.74 -2.84 17.66
N ALA A 189 -0.55 -2.25 17.70
CA ALA A 189 0.71 -2.90 17.33
C ALA A 189 1.27 -3.87 18.38
N THR A 190 0.86 -3.74 19.65
CA THR A 190 1.30 -4.61 20.75
C THR A 190 0.32 -5.73 21.04
N THR A 191 0.87 -6.89 21.42
CA THR A 191 0.11 -8.08 21.85
C THR A 191 -0.73 -7.80 23.09
N THR A 192 -1.86 -8.49 23.23
CA THR A 192 -2.80 -8.33 24.35
C THR A 192 -2.21 -8.67 25.73
N SER A 193 -1.16 -9.49 25.79
CA SER A 193 -0.51 -9.89 27.05
C SER A 193 0.31 -8.78 27.74
N LYS A 194 0.52 -7.63 27.10
CA LYS A 194 1.42 -6.58 27.63
C LYS A 194 0.67 -5.47 28.34
N SER A 195 1.03 -5.23 29.61
CA SER A 195 0.58 -4.08 30.39
C SER A 195 1.58 -2.92 30.27
N PRO A 196 1.17 -1.64 30.27
CA PRO A 196 -0.19 -1.10 30.45
C PRO A 196 -1.02 -1.07 29.15
N ARG A 197 -2.34 -1.28 29.25
CA ARG A 197 -3.31 -1.26 28.12
C ARG A 197 -4.33 -0.11 28.17
N ARG A 198 -4.40 0.63 29.28
CA ARG A 198 -5.38 1.71 29.46
C ARG A 198 -4.92 2.97 28.72
N THR A 199 -5.80 3.55 27.90
CA THR A 199 -5.50 4.72 27.06
C THR A 199 -5.04 5.94 27.87
N LEU A 200 -5.83 6.35 28.86
CA LEU A 200 -5.57 7.57 29.63
C LEU A 200 -4.27 7.52 30.46
N PRO A 201 -3.94 6.43 31.19
CA PRO A 201 -2.66 6.33 31.87
C PRO A 201 -1.46 6.40 30.93
N ILE A 202 -1.52 5.75 29.76
CA ILE A 202 -0.45 5.82 28.76
C ILE A 202 -0.33 7.23 28.20
N LEU A 203 -1.45 7.89 27.92
CA LEU A 203 -1.48 9.26 27.42
C LEU A 203 -0.85 10.23 28.44
N ARG A 204 -1.17 10.08 29.72
CA ARG A 204 -0.59 10.88 30.81
C ARG A 204 0.88 10.60 31.07
N SER A 205 1.36 9.40 30.74
CA SER A 205 2.76 9.04 30.88
C SER A 205 3.60 9.44 29.67
N LEU A 206 3.05 10.10 28.64
CA LEU A 206 3.85 10.54 27.51
C LEU A 206 4.79 11.69 27.93
N PRO A 207 6.04 11.70 27.44
CA PRO A 207 7.00 12.75 27.76
C PRO A 207 6.63 14.12 27.15
N SER A 208 5.87 14.12 26.05
CA SER A 208 5.41 15.33 25.37
C SER A 208 3.98 15.14 24.86
N TYR A 209 3.15 16.18 25.03
CA TYR A 209 1.78 16.24 24.48
C TYR A 209 1.73 16.95 23.11
N THR A 210 2.87 17.34 22.57
CA THR A 210 2.99 17.94 21.25
C THR A 210 3.41 16.89 20.21
N CYS A 211 3.09 17.15 18.94
CA CYS A 211 3.50 16.29 17.85
C CYS A 211 5.04 16.23 17.76
N PRO A 212 5.67 15.05 17.81
CA PRO A 212 7.10 14.92 17.55
C PRO A 212 7.45 15.51 16.17
N PRO A 213 8.53 16.29 16.04
CA PRO A 213 8.85 17.01 14.79
C PRO A 213 9.03 16.07 13.59
N SER A 214 9.49 14.84 13.83
CA SER A 214 9.65 13.81 12.82
C SER A 214 8.33 13.27 12.24
N LEU A 215 7.21 13.50 12.92
CA LEU A 215 5.87 13.04 12.55
C LEU A 215 4.97 14.16 12.01
N VAL A 216 5.39 15.43 12.09
CA VAL A 216 4.57 16.57 11.64
C VAL A 216 4.20 16.44 10.17
N ILE A 217 5.19 16.20 9.30
CA ILE A 217 4.98 16.07 7.86
C ILE A 217 4.06 14.88 7.51
N PRO A 218 4.34 13.63 7.93
CA PRO A 218 3.45 12.51 7.59
C PRO A 218 2.05 12.65 8.20
N THR A 219 1.92 13.25 9.38
CA THR A 219 0.60 13.51 9.99
C THR A 219 -0.17 14.55 9.18
N ALA A 220 0.46 15.67 8.81
CA ALA A 220 -0.17 16.68 7.99
C ALA A 220 -0.61 16.11 6.63
N LEU A 221 0.27 15.39 5.93
CA LEU A 221 -0.06 14.74 4.66
C LEU A 221 -1.21 13.75 4.80
N HIS A 222 -1.24 12.94 5.87
CA HIS A 222 -2.32 12.00 6.10
C HIS A 222 -3.66 12.68 6.37
N SER A 223 -3.68 13.73 7.20
CA SER A 223 -4.89 14.50 7.53
C SER A 223 -5.43 15.31 6.35
N LEU A 224 -4.59 15.69 5.38
CA LEU A 224 -5.01 16.42 4.19
C LEU A 224 -5.80 15.58 3.18
N VAL A 225 -5.62 14.25 3.19
CA VAL A 225 -6.21 13.38 2.17
C VAL A 225 -7.75 13.46 2.20
N HIS A 226 -8.35 13.43 3.39
CA HIS A 226 -9.81 13.41 3.50
C HIS A 226 -10.47 14.72 3.04
N PRO A 227 -10.10 15.91 3.54
CA PRO A 227 -10.68 17.17 3.07
C PRO A 227 -10.52 17.39 1.57
N LEU A 228 -9.34 17.09 1.01
CA LEU A 228 -9.09 17.27 -0.42
C LEU A 228 -10.05 16.42 -1.25
N LEU A 229 -10.27 15.17 -0.86
CA LEU A 229 -11.05 14.23 -1.66
C LEU A 229 -12.54 14.35 -1.42
N ALA A 230 -12.97 14.63 -0.20
CA ALA A 230 -14.37 14.89 0.12
C ALA A 230 -14.89 16.13 -0.62
N LEU A 231 -14.07 17.17 -0.78
CA LEU A 231 -14.46 18.41 -1.46
C LEU A 231 -14.28 18.33 -3.00
N THR A 232 -13.21 17.70 -3.50
CA THR A 232 -12.98 17.62 -4.95
C THR A 232 -13.92 16.66 -5.66
N THR A 233 -14.31 15.56 -5.02
CA THR A 233 -15.18 14.53 -5.62
C THR A 233 -16.51 15.09 -6.15
N PRO A 234 -17.35 15.75 -5.32
CA PRO A 234 -18.63 16.28 -5.80
C PRO A 234 -18.45 17.42 -6.80
N LEU A 235 -17.42 18.26 -6.63
CA LEU A 235 -17.15 19.38 -7.55
C LEU A 235 -16.80 18.89 -8.95
N VAL A 236 -15.91 17.90 -9.08
CA VAL A 236 -15.56 17.32 -10.38
C VAL A 236 -16.77 16.62 -11.01
N LEU A 237 -17.56 15.92 -10.20
CA LEU A 237 -18.71 15.17 -10.66
C LEU A 237 -19.81 16.08 -11.23
N ARG A 238 -20.09 17.22 -10.59
CA ARG A 238 -21.03 18.22 -11.10
C ARG A 238 -20.45 19.06 -12.23
N THR A 239 -19.21 19.55 -12.11
CA THR A 239 -18.65 20.52 -13.09
C THR A 239 -18.16 19.90 -14.40
N LYS A 240 -17.66 18.65 -14.38
CA LYS A 240 -17.11 17.98 -15.58
C LYS A 240 -18.03 16.92 -16.14
N PHE A 241 -18.71 16.19 -15.27
CA PHE A 241 -19.59 15.10 -15.69
C PHE A 241 -21.07 15.49 -15.68
N MET A 242 -21.45 16.65 -15.13
CA MET A 242 -22.85 17.09 -15.01
C MET A 242 -23.74 16.02 -14.36
N ILE A 243 -23.15 15.23 -13.45
CA ILE A 243 -23.84 14.17 -12.71
C ILE A 243 -24.34 14.79 -11.41
N ASP A 244 -25.63 15.09 -11.38
CA ASP A 244 -26.31 15.56 -10.18
C ASP A 244 -26.85 14.38 -9.36
N ARG A 245 -26.77 14.55 -8.03
CA ARG A 245 -27.23 13.56 -7.05
C ARG A 245 -28.74 13.33 -7.15
N GLU A 246 -29.51 14.39 -7.40
CA GLU A 246 -30.96 14.31 -7.45
C GLU A 246 -31.48 13.62 -8.72
N VAL A 247 -30.81 13.85 -9.85
CA VAL A 247 -31.22 13.29 -11.15
C VAL A 247 -30.76 11.84 -11.30
N SER A 248 -29.56 11.51 -10.80
CA SER A 248 -28.95 10.18 -10.99
C SER A 248 -28.25 9.65 -9.73
N PRO A 249 -29.02 9.27 -8.70
CA PRO A 249 -28.47 8.91 -7.38
C PRO A 249 -27.56 7.66 -7.42
N THR A 250 -27.86 6.70 -8.30
CA THR A 250 -27.05 5.48 -8.47
C THR A 250 -25.70 5.77 -9.12
N THR A 251 -25.68 6.55 -10.20
CA THR A 251 -24.46 6.97 -10.88
C THR A 251 -23.60 7.83 -9.96
N PHE A 252 -24.22 8.76 -9.21
CA PHE A 252 -23.52 9.56 -8.20
C PHE A 252 -22.88 8.68 -7.12
N SER A 253 -23.61 7.68 -6.61
CA SER A 253 -23.11 6.74 -5.61
C SER A 253 -21.94 5.89 -6.13
N VAL A 254 -22.02 5.37 -7.35
CA VAL A 254 -20.92 4.60 -7.98
C VAL A 254 -19.70 5.49 -8.22
N ALA A 255 -19.89 6.70 -8.75
CA ALA A 255 -18.80 7.64 -8.97
C ALA A 255 -18.12 8.04 -7.65
N LYS A 256 -18.90 8.30 -6.59
CA LYS A 256 -18.38 8.55 -5.24
C LYS A 256 -17.60 7.35 -4.70
N PHE A 257 -18.11 6.13 -4.87
CA PHE A 257 -17.41 4.91 -4.47
C PHE A 257 -16.07 4.73 -5.22
N CYS A 258 -16.04 4.99 -6.53
CA CYS A 258 -14.80 4.98 -7.32
C CYS A 258 -13.81 6.03 -6.82
N SER A 259 -14.27 7.25 -6.54
CA SER A 259 -13.43 8.31 -5.98
C SER A 259 -12.86 7.93 -4.62
N SER A 260 -13.69 7.38 -3.72
CA SER A 260 -13.26 6.88 -2.40
C SER A 260 -12.29 5.69 -2.51
N SER A 261 -12.42 4.86 -3.56
CA SER A 261 -11.44 3.81 -3.83
C SER A 261 -10.08 4.40 -4.21
N VAL A 262 -10.03 5.40 -5.09
CA VAL A 262 -8.80 6.14 -5.42
C VAL A 262 -8.22 6.82 -4.18
N ALA A 263 -9.08 7.40 -3.34
CA ALA A 263 -8.70 8.05 -2.09
C ALA A 263 -7.94 7.11 -1.16
N LEU A 264 -8.43 5.88 -1.02
CA LEU A 264 -7.79 4.83 -0.25
C LEU A 264 -6.38 4.54 -0.78
N PHE A 265 -6.20 4.42 -2.10
CA PHE A 265 -4.86 4.18 -2.67
C PHE A 265 -3.90 5.35 -2.45
N ILE A 266 -4.38 6.59 -2.34
CA ILE A 266 -3.53 7.74 -1.97
C ILE A 266 -3.23 7.75 -0.47
N LYS A 267 -4.21 7.37 0.37
CA LYS A 267 -4.11 7.37 1.85
C LYS A 267 -3.14 6.32 2.38
N LEU A 268 -3.18 5.11 1.84
CA LEU A 268 -2.42 3.96 2.35
C LEU A 268 -0.89 4.12 2.41
N PRO A 269 -0.19 4.64 1.40
CA PRO A 269 1.26 4.83 1.50
C PRO A 269 1.61 5.84 2.59
N LEU A 270 0.81 6.91 2.74
CA LEU A 270 1.00 7.91 3.80
C LEU A 270 0.71 7.31 5.18
N GLU A 271 -0.34 6.51 5.30
CA GLU A 271 -0.67 5.82 6.54
C GLU A 271 0.43 4.81 6.91
N THR A 272 0.93 4.01 5.96
CA THR A 272 2.01 3.03 6.21
C THR A 272 3.25 3.71 6.78
N VAL A 273 3.64 4.86 6.22
CA VAL A 273 4.78 5.64 6.70
C VAL A 273 4.48 6.28 8.06
N LEU A 274 3.28 6.82 8.27
CA LEU A 274 2.88 7.43 9.54
C LEU A 274 2.88 6.39 10.68
N ARG A 275 2.21 5.25 10.49
CA ARG A 275 2.15 4.16 11.49
C ARG A 275 3.56 3.68 11.83
N ARG A 276 4.43 3.55 10.83
CA ARG A 276 5.83 3.18 11.04
C ARG A 276 6.62 4.24 11.81
N GLY A 277 6.46 5.51 11.47
CA GLY A 277 7.06 6.61 12.21
C GLY A 277 6.61 6.63 13.67
N GLN A 278 5.33 6.41 13.93
CA GLN A 278 4.77 6.36 15.29
C GLN A 278 5.41 5.22 16.10
N VAL A 279 5.55 4.02 15.53
CA VAL A 279 6.23 2.91 16.23
C VAL A 279 7.74 3.19 16.41
N ALA A 280 8.38 3.88 15.47
CA ALA A 280 9.78 4.32 15.64
C ALA A 280 9.95 5.34 16.78
N VAL A 281 9.00 6.28 16.93
CA VAL A 281 8.97 7.22 18.06
C VAL A 281 8.69 6.51 19.37
N LEU A 282 7.78 5.53 19.39
CA LEU A 282 7.51 4.72 20.59
C LEU A 282 8.75 3.93 21.05
N ASN A 283 9.58 3.48 20.10
CA ASN A 283 10.87 2.83 20.37
C ASN A 283 11.98 3.79 20.83
N SER A 284 11.76 5.11 20.78
CA SER A 284 12.74 6.07 21.27
C SER A 284 12.93 5.92 22.79
N PRO A 285 14.15 6.17 23.30
CA PRO A 285 14.47 5.88 24.70
C PRO A 285 13.64 6.69 25.70
N SER A 286 13.21 7.89 25.33
CA SER A 286 12.34 8.74 26.17
C SER A 286 10.94 8.14 26.32
N TYR A 287 10.33 7.70 25.21
CA TYR A 287 9.00 7.08 25.22
C TYR A 287 9.02 5.68 25.84
N MET A 288 10.04 4.87 25.53
CA MET A 288 10.23 3.55 26.14
C MET A 288 10.34 3.62 27.66
N ARG A 289 11.11 4.59 28.19
CA ARG A 289 11.25 4.78 29.64
C ARG A 289 9.95 5.18 30.30
N ALA A 290 9.15 6.00 29.63
CA ALA A 290 7.91 6.53 30.19
C ALA A 290 6.75 5.53 30.16
N ILE A 291 6.67 4.69 29.13
CA ILE A 291 5.56 3.76 28.92
C ILE A 291 5.88 2.34 29.44
N GLU A 292 7.13 1.88 29.27
CA GLU A 292 7.56 0.51 29.64
C GLU A 292 8.86 0.54 30.46
N PRO A 293 8.85 1.15 31.66
CA PRO A 293 10.05 1.27 32.50
C PRO A 293 10.66 -0.09 32.84
N SER A 294 9.81 -1.12 33.01
CA SER A 294 10.23 -2.49 33.31
C SER A 294 11.02 -3.15 32.18
N VAL A 295 10.68 -2.86 30.91
CA VAL A 295 11.41 -3.38 29.74
C VAL A 295 12.77 -2.71 29.64
N VAL A 296 12.84 -1.39 29.86
CA VAL A 296 14.10 -0.65 29.86
C VAL A 296 15.02 -1.12 30.99
N MET A 297 14.50 -1.35 32.19
CA MET A 297 15.28 -1.88 33.32
C MET A 297 15.85 -3.27 33.02
N LYS A 298 15.05 -4.17 32.44
CA LYS A 298 15.49 -5.53 32.05
C LYS A 298 16.55 -5.50 30.95
N ALA A 299 16.36 -4.65 29.94
CA ALA A 299 17.32 -4.49 28.85
C ALA A 299 18.65 -3.95 29.37
N LYS A 300 18.63 -2.96 30.27
CA LYS A 300 19.84 -2.42 30.91
C LYS A 300 20.57 -3.48 31.74
N ALA A 301 19.84 -4.35 32.44
CA ALA A 301 20.44 -5.43 33.22
C ALA A 301 21.07 -6.54 32.35
N ARG A 302 20.64 -6.66 31.09
CA ARG A 302 21.15 -7.65 30.13
C ARG A 302 22.13 -7.08 29.10
N GLU A 303 22.46 -5.79 29.19
CA GLU A 303 23.22 -5.05 28.15
C GLU A 303 22.59 -5.12 26.74
N ASP A 304 21.28 -5.36 26.68
CA ASP A 304 20.52 -5.44 25.43
C ASP A 304 19.93 -4.07 25.03
N LYS A 305 19.71 -3.86 23.73
CA LYS A 305 18.95 -2.69 23.26
C LYS A 305 17.48 -2.84 23.64
N ALA A 306 16.95 -1.88 24.40
CA ALA A 306 15.54 -1.82 24.72
C ALA A 306 14.72 -1.56 23.45
N SER A 307 14.04 -2.58 22.94
CA SER A 307 13.10 -2.48 21.83
C SER A 307 11.70 -2.86 22.28
N MET A 308 10.71 -2.09 21.84
CA MET A 308 9.30 -2.43 22.01
C MET A 308 8.98 -3.68 21.20
N ASP A 309 8.60 -4.74 21.90
CA ASP A 309 8.21 -5.98 21.25
C ASP A 309 6.78 -5.80 20.67
N THR A 310 6.72 -5.73 19.36
CA THR A 310 5.54 -5.46 18.54
C THR A 310 5.24 -6.73 17.74
N ILE A 311 3.97 -6.94 17.36
CA ILE A 311 3.57 -8.14 16.61
C ILE A 311 4.39 -8.30 15.34
N ILE A 312 4.78 -7.16 14.74
CA ILE A 312 5.70 -7.09 13.61
C ILE A 312 6.77 -6.07 13.96
N GLN A 313 8.04 -6.48 13.95
CA GLN A 313 9.15 -5.58 14.21
C GLN A 313 9.20 -4.49 13.11
N PRO A 314 9.09 -3.20 13.48
CA PRO A 314 9.16 -2.12 12.52
C PRO A 314 10.60 -1.94 12.02
N GLY A 315 10.74 -1.62 10.74
CA GLY A 315 12.01 -1.17 10.19
C GLY A 315 12.36 0.27 10.62
N LYS A 316 13.57 0.71 10.27
CA LYS A 316 14.07 2.07 10.59
C LYS A 316 13.20 3.16 9.96
N TYR A 317 13.00 4.28 10.66
CA TYR A 317 12.28 5.44 10.12
C TYR A 317 13.26 6.54 9.73
N ASN A 318 13.33 6.84 8.43
CA ASN A 318 14.26 7.81 7.85
C ASN A 318 13.47 8.91 7.09
N GLY A 319 12.51 9.55 7.77
CA GLY A 319 11.60 10.52 7.16
C GLY A 319 10.61 9.89 6.17
N VAL A 320 9.80 10.70 5.50
CA VAL A 320 8.69 10.20 4.67
C VAL A 320 9.20 9.43 3.45
N PHE A 321 9.93 10.10 2.56
CA PHE A 321 10.42 9.50 1.32
C PHE A 321 11.51 8.44 1.54
N GLY A 322 12.38 8.64 2.54
CA GLY A 322 13.41 7.67 2.88
C GLY A 322 12.80 6.35 3.38
N THR A 323 11.77 6.44 4.23
CA THR A 323 11.05 5.26 4.70
C THR A 323 10.32 4.55 3.55
N MET A 324 9.68 5.30 2.64
CA MET A 324 9.05 4.71 1.45
C MET A 324 10.05 3.96 0.59
N SER A 325 11.22 4.56 0.31
CA SER A 325 12.26 3.92 -0.49
C SER A 325 12.83 2.67 0.18
N THR A 326 13.09 2.72 1.49
CA THR A 326 13.55 1.57 2.28
C THR A 326 12.55 0.41 2.23
N ILE A 327 11.24 0.66 2.33
CA ILE A 327 10.21 -0.39 2.21
C ILE A 327 10.28 -1.06 0.83
N VAL A 328 10.34 -0.27 -0.25
CA VAL A 328 10.32 -0.80 -1.62
C VAL A 328 11.56 -1.61 -1.93
N HIS A 329 12.74 -1.11 -1.58
CA HIS A 329 14.02 -1.62 -2.08
C HIS A 329 14.80 -2.46 -1.07
N GLU A 330 14.68 -2.17 0.23
CA GLU A 330 15.60 -2.73 1.23
C GLU A 330 14.93 -3.79 2.11
N GLU A 331 13.63 -3.68 2.34
CA GLU A 331 12.94 -4.53 3.30
C GLU A 331 12.29 -5.75 2.69
N GLY A 332 12.31 -6.88 3.40
CA GLY A 332 11.67 -8.11 2.96
C GLY A 332 12.23 -8.65 1.64
N SER A 333 11.49 -9.59 1.07
CA SER A 333 11.74 -10.13 -0.25
C SER A 333 10.41 -10.40 -0.94
N HIS A 334 10.32 -10.09 -2.22
CA HIS A 334 9.18 -10.47 -3.05
C HIS A 334 9.61 -11.54 -4.04
N MET A 335 8.69 -12.45 -4.33
CA MET A 335 8.88 -13.45 -5.38
C MET A 335 8.66 -12.79 -6.74
N ILE A 336 9.66 -12.89 -7.62
CA ILE A 336 9.47 -12.54 -9.02
C ILE A 336 9.17 -13.85 -9.74
N LEU A 337 7.97 -13.99 -10.26
CA LEU A 337 7.65 -15.07 -11.19
C LEU A 337 8.48 -14.82 -12.46
N PRO A 338 9.30 -15.79 -12.90
CA PRO A 338 10.06 -15.62 -14.14
C PRO A 338 9.08 -15.36 -15.28
N ALA A 339 9.37 -14.33 -16.09
CA ALA A 339 8.55 -13.98 -17.25
C ALA A 339 8.37 -15.23 -18.13
N PRO A 340 7.17 -15.48 -18.70
CA PRO A 340 7.00 -16.57 -19.64
C PRO A 340 7.92 -16.29 -20.83
N THR A 341 9.03 -17.02 -20.91
CA THR A 341 9.87 -17.02 -22.09
C THR A 341 8.97 -17.41 -23.25
N LYS A 342 8.78 -16.50 -24.22
CA LYS A 342 8.09 -16.80 -25.48
C LYS A 342 8.81 -17.98 -26.14
N GLY A 343 8.28 -19.18 -25.92
CA GLY A 343 8.87 -20.43 -26.36
C GLY A 343 8.53 -20.71 -27.81
N LYS A 344 9.56 -20.92 -28.63
CA LYS A 344 9.50 -21.70 -29.87
C LYS A 344 8.76 -23.03 -29.64
N PRO A 345 8.11 -23.62 -30.66
CA PRO A 345 7.28 -24.81 -30.50
C PRO A 345 8.13 -25.97 -29.95
N ALA A 346 7.66 -26.56 -28.85
CA ALA A 346 8.36 -27.58 -28.10
C ALA A 346 8.33 -28.93 -28.82
N THR A 347 9.50 -29.50 -29.10
CA THR A 347 9.65 -30.93 -29.35
C THR A 347 9.55 -31.71 -28.04
N LYS A 348 8.80 -32.81 -28.10
CA LYS A 348 8.41 -33.69 -27.00
C LYS A 348 9.59 -34.14 -26.10
N LYS A 349 9.27 -34.24 -24.80
CA LYS A 349 10.01 -34.85 -23.68
C LYS A 349 11.12 -33.99 -23.05
N SER A 350 10.71 -33.10 -22.14
CA SER A 350 11.58 -32.66 -21.04
C SER A 350 10.76 -32.50 -19.77
N LYS A 351 11.25 -33.10 -18.68
CA LYS A 351 10.69 -33.06 -17.33
C LYS A 351 10.38 -31.62 -16.91
N THR A 352 9.24 -31.42 -16.27
CA THR A 352 8.80 -30.15 -15.67
C THR A 352 9.82 -29.67 -14.65
N LYS A 353 10.80 -28.86 -15.07
CA LYS A 353 11.65 -28.12 -14.15
C LYS A 353 10.78 -27.04 -13.52
N VAL A 354 10.48 -27.20 -12.24
CA VAL A 354 9.84 -26.17 -11.42
C VAL A 354 10.66 -24.89 -11.62
N ALA A 355 10.02 -23.86 -12.18
CA ALA A 355 10.66 -22.58 -12.41
C ALA A 355 11.13 -22.04 -11.06
N GLU A 356 12.45 -21.92 -10.89
CA GLU A 356 13.07 -21.47 -9.65
C GLU A 356 12.57 -20.07 -9.32
N THR A 357 11.88 -19.93 -8.19
CA THR A 357 11.34 -18.66 -7.73
C THR A 357 12.50 -17.78 -7.27
N VAL A 358 12.86 -16.78 -8.07
CA VAL A 358 13.91 -15.83 -7.70
C VAL A 358 13.34 -14.83 -6.70
N TYR A 359 13.87 -14.86 -5.48
CA TYR A 359 13.55 -13.87 -4.44
C TYR A 359 14.42 -12.63 -4.64
N ARG A 360 13.78 -11.48 -4.87
CA ARG A 360 14.48 -10.20 -4.91
C ARG A 360 14.30 -9.47 -3.58
N LYS A 361 15.37 -8.85 -3.09
CA LYS A 361 15.34 -7.99 -1.90
C LYS A 361 14.42 -6.79 -2.15
N GLY A 362 13.64 -6.42 -1.13
CA GLY A 362 12.61 -5.37 -1.22
C GLY A 362 11.20 -5.98 -1.26
N GLN A 363 10.23 -5.34 -0.61
CA GLN A 363 8.82 -5.74 -0.63
C GLN A 363 8.14 -5.30 -1.94
N GLY A 364 8.84 -4.49 -2.75
CA GLY A 364 8.27 -3.85 -3.92
C GLY A 364 7.26 -2.78 -3.54
N LEU A 365 6.53 -2.26 -4.53
CA LEU A 365 5.50 -1.26 -4.33
C LEU A 365 4.37 -1.80 -3.42
N GLU A 366 4.06 -3.09 -3.50
CA GLU A 366 3.02 -3.72 -2.66
C GLU A 366 3.26 -3.55 -1.16
N GLY A 367 4.52 -3.35 -0.74
CA GLY A 367 4.88 -3.04 0.65
C GLY A 367 4.32 -1.70 1.17
N LEU A 368 4.03 -0.73 0.28
CA LEU A 368 3.44 0.56 0.66
C LEU A 368 1.92 0.48 0.80
N TRP A 369 1.27 -0.38 0.01
CA TRP A 369 -0.18 -0.58 0.02
C TRP A 369 -0.59 -1.74 0.92
N ARG A 370 0.14 -1.98 2.01
CA ARG A 370 -0.20 -3.07 2.93
C ARG A 370 -1.57 -2.85 3.56
N GLY A 371 -2.38 -3.91 3.61
CA GLY A 371 -3.72 -3.85 4.16
C GLY A 371 -4.77 -3.23 3.23
N TRP A 372 -4.44 -2.91 1.96
CA TRP A 372 -5.38 -2.28 1.04
C TRP A 372 -6.67 -3.08 0.86
N LYS A 373 -6.58 -4.41 0.80
CA LYS A 373 -7.75 -5.29 0.65
C LYS A 373 -8.72 -5.17 1.84
N VAL A 374 -8.18 -5.10 3.06
CA VAL A 374 -9.00 -4.98 4.28
C VAL A 374 -9.67 -3.60 4.32
N SER A 375 -8.92 -2.55 3.99
CA SER A 375 -9.47 -1.19 3.90
C SER A 375 -10.54 -1.09 2.80
N TRP A 376 -10.33 -1.73 1.65
CA TRP A 376 -11.26 -1.72 0.53
C TRP A 376 -12.55 -2.47 0.87
N TRP A 377 -12.46 -3.61 1.58
CA TRP A 377 -13.64 -4.30 2.11
C TRP A 377 -14.41 -3.47 3.12
N GLY A 378 -13.72 -2.69 3.96
CA GLY A 378 -14.38 -1.72 4.82
C GLY A 378 -15.18 -0.69 4.01
N LEU A 379 -14.61 -0.18 2.91
CA LEU A 379 -15.28 0.77 2.01
C LEU A 379 -16.48 0.15 1.32
N VAL A 380 -16.36 -1.07 0.80
CA VAL A 380 -17.47 -1.83 0.20
C VAL A 380 -18.59 -2.05 1.22
N GLY A 381 -18.24 -2.42 2.46
CA GLY A 381 -19.21 -2.60 3.54
C GLY A 381 -19.97 -1.31 3.85
N LEU A 382 -19.26 -0.18 3.91
CA LEU A 382 -19.85 1.13 4.19
C LEU A 382 -20.74 1.62 3.05
N TRP A 383 -20.28 1.46 1.81
CA TRP A 383 -21.06 1.78 0.62
C TRP A 383 -22.33 0.91 0.53
N THR A 384 -22.22 -0.39 0.76
CA THR A 384 -23.37 -1.31 0.79
C THR A 384 -24.35 -0.92 1.89
N ALA A 385 -23.87 -0.58 3.08
CA ALA A 385 -24.71 -0.10 4.17
C ALA A 385 -25.42 1.22 3.83
N GLY A 386 -24.75 2.15 3.13
CA GLY A 386 -25.34 3.40 2.68
C GLY A 386 -26.42 3.21 1.59
N VAL A 387 -26.21 2.27 0.67
CA VAL A 387 -27.18 1.92 -0.39
C VAL A 387 -28.39 1.18 0.17
N VAL A 388 -28.19 0.22 1.08
CA VAL A 388 -29.28 -0.58 1.68
C VAL A 388 -30.01 0.19 2.79
N GLY A 389 -29.30 1.02 3.55
CA GLY A 389 -29.82 1.77 4.69
C GLY A 389 -30.46 3.11 4.34
N GLY A 390 -30.60 3.46 3.06
CA GLY A 390 -31.30 4.68 2.64
C GLY A 390 -30.59 5.98 2.99
N GLY A 391 -29.28 6.10 2.70
CA GLY A 391 -28.61 7.41 2.64
C GLY A 391 -27.76 7.81 3.85
N GLY A 392 -27.05 6.87 4.46
CA GLY A 392 -25.97 7.18 5.42
C GLY A 392 -24.62 7.25 4.72
N ASP A 393 -24.14 8.46 4.44
CA ASP A 393 -22.81 8.72 3.88
C ASP A 393 -21.76 8.42 4.96
N GLY A 394 -21.26 7.18 4.98
CA GLY A 394 -20.24 6.78 5.93
C GLY A 394 -18.86 7.28 5.49
N GLU A 395 -18.15 7.99 6.36
CA GLU A 395 -16.76 8.38 6.18
C GLU A 395 -15.79 7.55 7.05
N PHE A 396 -14.52 7.50 6.63
CA PHE A 396 -13.40 6.80 7.28
C PHE A 396 -12.47 7.72 8.06
#